data_AF-A0A7C2P2I7-F1
#
_entry.id   AF-A0A7C2P2I7-F1
#
_cell.length_a   1.000
_cell.length_b   1.000
_cell.length_c   1.000
_cell.angle_alpha   90.00
_cell.angle_beta   90.00
_cell.angle_gamma   90.00
#
_symmetry.space_group_name_H-M   'P 1'
#
loop_
_entity.id
_entity.type
_entity.pdbx_description
1 polymer ?
#
loop_
_entity_poly.entity_id
_entity_poly.type
_entity_poly.pdbx_seq_one_letter_code
_entity_poly.pdbx_strand_id
1 'polypeptide(L)' 'KYGLPGKVYTVDASRISEEILGRNLPNTPMLGALMRVLNLMEFEKFIEAVESRLKMKYKPQVVEGNIRAIQRAYQEVRGL' A
#
# COMPACT_ATOMS: atom_id res chain seq x y z
N LYS A 1 -9.39 -17.40 17.25
CA LYS A 1 -8.87 -16.56 16.14
C LYS A 1 -9.85 -16.67 14.96
N TYR A 2 -10.78 -15.70 14.86
CA TYR A 2 -11.80 -15.40 13.83
C TYR A 2 -12.64 -16.49 13.13
N GLY A 3 -12.30 -17.78 13.16
CA GLY A 3 -13.14 -18.87 12.61
C GLY A 3 -13.36 -18.81 11.09
N LEU A 4 -12.69 -17.90 10.40
CA LEU A 4 -12.80 -17.72 8.96
C LEU A 4 -11.87 -18.72 8.25
N PRO A 5 -12.38 -19.56 7.33
CA PRO A 5 -11.52 -20.36 6.47
C PRO A 5 -10.72 -19.42 5.56
N GLY A 6 -9.39 -19.46 5.65
CA GLY A 6 -8.51 -18.67 4.78
C GLY A 6 -7.16 -18.31 5.40
N LYS A 7 -6.26 -17.79 4.57
CA LYS A 7 -5.00 -17.18 5.02
C LYS A 7 -5.28 -15.75 5.47
N VAL A 8 -4.83 -15.38 6.66
CA VAL A 8 -4.97 -14.02 7.18
C VAL A 8 -3.64 -13.30 7.04
N TYR A 9 -3.69 -12.07 6.54
CA TYR A 9 -2.53 -11.20 6.42
C TYR A 9 -2.81 -9.89 7.13
N THR A 10 -1.78 -9.30 7.73
CA THR A 10 -1.87 -8.07 8.50
C THR A 10 -0.74 -7.10 8.14
N VAL A 11 -1.04 -5.82 8.13
CA VAL A 11 -0.10 -4.71 7.98
C VAL A 11 -0.60 -3.53 8.81
N ASP A 12 0.30 -2.76 9.42
CA ASP A 12 -0.07 -1.55 10.15
C ASP A 12 -0.18 -0.34 9.19
N ALA A 13 -1.27 -0.31 8.43
CA ALA A 13 -1.53 0.73 7.43
C ALA A 13 -1.69 2.12 8.06
N SER A 14 -2.25 2.20 9.27
CA SER A 14 -2.41 3.46 9.99
C SER A 14 -1.05 4.08 10.32
N ARG A 15 -0.15 3.29 10.93
CA ARG A 15 1.21 3.73 11.25
C ARG A 15 1.98 4.16 10.00
N ILE A 16 1.94 3.35 8.94
CA ILE A 16 2.61 3.69 7.66
C ILE A 16 2.11 5.04 7.13
N SER A 17 0.79 5.27 7.18
CA SER A 17 0.19 6.51 6.69
C SER A 17 0.60 7.71 7.54
N GLU A 18 0.57 7.58 8.86
CA GLU A 18 0.95 8.66 9.77
C GLU A 18 2.42 9.04 9.61
N GLU A 19 3.31 8.05 9.54
CA GLU A 19 4.76 8.28 9.41
C GLU A 19 5.15 8.89 8.04
N ILE A 20 4.45 8.55 6.95
CA ILE A 20 4.83 9.00 5.59
C ILE A 20 3.99 10.18 5.11
N LEU A 21 2.68 10.14 5.35
CA LEU A 21 1.71 11.10 4.81
C LEU A 21 1.34 12.18 5.83
N GLY A 22 1.70 12.01 7.11
CA GLY A 22 1.33 12.90 8.21
C GLY A 22 -0.16 12.85 8.57
N ARG A 23 -0.89 11.84 8.08
CA ARG A 23 -2.32 11.64 8.35
C ARG A 23 -2.72 10.19 8.14
N ASN A 24 -3.70 9.73 8.89
CA ASN A 24 -4.20 8.36 8.82
C ASN A 24 -5.05 8.14 7.55
N LEU A 25 -4.43 7.65 6.47
CA LEU A 25 -5.04 7.31 5.19
C LEU A 25 -4.65 5.89 4.76
N PRO A 26 -5.23 4.86 5.40
CA PRO A 26 -4.75 3.48 5.28
C PRO A 26 -5.01 2.87 3.90
N ASN A 27 -5.91 3.45 3.10
CA ASN A 27 -6.24 2.96 1.77
C ASN A 27 -5.01 2.84 0.84
N THR A 28 -4.10 3.82 0.88
CA THR A 28 -2.90 3.82 0.04
C THR A 28 -1.94 2.69 0.43
N PRO A 29 -1.49 2.55 1.70
CA PRO A 29 -0.74 1.36 2.14
C PRO A 29 -1.43 0.04 1.79
N MET A 30 -2.75 -0.07 2.00
CA MET A 30 -3.48 -1.32 1.77
C MET A 30 -3.40 -1.82 0.31
N LEU A 31 -3.21 -0.93 -0.68
CA LEU A 31 -2.95 -1.35 -2.06
C LEU A 31 -1.63 -2.13 -2.20
N GLY A 32 -0.57 -1.67 -1.53
CA GLY A 32 0.72 -2.36 -1.53
C GLY A 32 0.64 -3.73 -0.87
N ALA A 33 -0.05 -3.82 0.26
CA ALA A 33 -0.28 -5.08 0.96
C ALA A 33 -1.08 -6.07 0.09
N LEU A 34 -2.15 -5.60 -0.57
CA LEU A 34 -2.96 -6.43 -1.46
C LEU A 34 -2.13 -6.99 -2.62
N MET A 35 -1.30 -6.15 -3.24
CA MET A 35 -0.43 -6.56 -4.34
C MET A 35 0.57 -7.63 -3.93
N ARG A 36 1.15 -7.53 -2.73
CA ARG A 36 2.10 -8.54 -2.20
C ARG A 36 1.44 -9.90 -1.96
N VAL A 37 0.21 -9.88 -1.44
CA VAL A 37 -0.53 -11.10 -1.07
C VAL A 37 -1.07 -11.82 -2.30
N LEU A 38 -1.64 -11.07 -3.25
CA LEU A 38 -2.31 -11.66 -4.42
C LEU A 38 -1.38 -11.86 -5.62
N ASN A 39 -0.26 -11.15 -5.68
CA ASN A 39 0.70 -11.22 -6.79
C ASN A 39 0.04 -11.10 -8.18
N LEU A 40 -0.91 -10.16 -8.32
CA LEU A 40 -1.77 -10.04 -9.51
C LEU A 40 -1.00 -9.61 -10.78
N MET A 41 0.09 -8.87 -10.60
CA MET A 41 0.98 -8.42 -11.68
C MET A 41 2.34 -8.01 -11.09
N GLU A 42 3.32 -7.76 -11.96
CA GLU A 42 4.62 -7.20 -11.56
C GLU A 42 4.45 -5.90 -10.78
N PHE A 43 5.15 -5.81 -9.65
CA PHE A 43 4.97 -4.71 -8.70
C PHE A 43 5.45 -3.38 -9.28
N GLU A 44 6.52 -3.39 -10.06
CA GLU A 44 7.09 -2.23 -10.74
C GLU A 44 6.07 -1.62 -11.70
N LYS A 45 5.45 -2.44 -12.56
CA LYS A 45 4.39 -2.01 -13.48
C LYS A 45 3.18 -1.43 -12.74
N PHE A 46 2.83 -2.03 -11.61
CA PHE A 46 1.77 -1.50 -10.75
C PHE A 46 2.13 -0.11 -10.20
N ILE A 47 3.35 0.08 -9.68
CA ILE A 47 3.81 1.36 -9.16
C ILE A 47 3.83 2.43 -10.25
N GLU A 48 4.34 2.13 -11.44
CA GLU A 48 4.35 3.06 -12.58
C GLU A 48 2.94 3.52 -12.98
N ALA A 49 1.99 2.58 -13.03
CA ALA A 49 0.59 2.87 -13.35
C ALA A 49 -0.07 3.75 -12.27
N VAL A 50 0.16 3.45 -10.99
CA VAL A 50 -0.35 4.26 -9.87
C VAL A 50 0.28 5.64 -9.88
N GLU A 51 1.59 5.75 -10.06
CA GLU A 51 2.30 7.01 -10.10
C GLU A 51 1.78 7.91 -11.23
N SER A 52 1.63 7.35 -12.44
CA SER A 52 1.07 8.05 -13.60
C SER A 52 -0.35 8.56 -13.31
N ARG A 53 -1.18 7.75 -12.65
CA ARG A 53 -2.54 8.14 -12.27
C ARG A 53 -2.55 9.27 -11.22
N LEU A 54 -1.65 9.21 -10.24
CA LEU A 54 -1.58 10.21 -9.18
C LEU A 54 -1.02 11.54 -9.67
N LYS A 55 -0.03 11.52 -10.59
CA LYS A 55 0.54 12.73 -11.21
C LYS A 55 -0.50 13.60 -11.93
N MET A 56 -1.56 12.99 -12.47
CA MET A 56 -2.66 13.74 -13.10
C MET A 56 -3.52 14.54 -12.12
N LYS A 57 -3.52 14.17 -10.83
CA LYS A 57 -4.46 14.73 -9.83
C LYS A 57 -3.77 15.45 -8.66
N TYR A 58 -2.50 15.15 -8.40
CA TYR A 58 -1.82 15.57 -7.18
C TYR A 58 -0.43 16.15 -7.45
N LYS A 59 0.04 16.99 -6.53
CA LYS A 59 1.39 17.57 -6.55
C LYS A 59 2.46 16.51 -6.32
N PRO A 60 3.70 16.69 -6.83
CA PRO A 60 4.78 15.69 -6.74
C PRO A 60 5.01 15.13 -5.33
N GLN A 61 5.03 15.97 -4.30
CA GLN A 61 5.22 15.54 -2.90
C GLN A 61 4.13 14.56 -2.42
N VAL A 62 2.88 14.78 -2.85
CA VAL A 62 1.77 13.90 -2.50
C VAL A 62 1.90 12.58 -3.27
N VAL A 63 2.30 12.62 -4.53
CA VAL A 63 2.55 11.42 -5.34
C VAL A 63 3.65 10.58 -4.68
N GLU A 64 4.80 11.17 -4.39
CA GLU A 64 5.95 10.49 -3.77
C GLU A 64 5.57 9.87 -2.41
N GLY A 65 4.82 10.60 -1.58
CA GLY A 65 4.30 10.08 -0.31
C GLY A 65 3.41 8.85 -0.52
N ASN A 66 2.49 8.90 -1.48
CA ASN A 66 1.61 7.76 -1.75
C ASN A 66 2.38 6.54 -2.29
N ILE A 67 3.36 6.75 -3.19
CA ILE A 67 4.20 5.66 -3.71
C ILE A 67 5.02 5.02 -2.59
N ARG A 68 5.65 5.81 -1.71
CA ARG A 68 6.38 5.29 -0.54
C ARG A 68 5.49 4.51 0.41
N ALA A 69 4.27 4.99 0.66
CA ALA A 69 3.30 4.29 1.51
C ALA A 69 2.89 2.92 0.95
N ILE A 70 2.68 2.83 -0.37
CA ILE A 70 2.40 1.56 -1.07
C ILE A 70 3.60 0.61 -0.94
N GLN A 71 4.81 1.08 -1.27
CA GLN A 71 6.03 0.26 -1.22
C GLN A 71 6.29 -0.28 0.19
N ARG A 72 6.11 0.55 1.21
CA ARG A 72 6.31 0.15 2.60
C ARG A 72 5.33 -0.93 3.04
N ALA A 73 4.06 -0.81 2.67
CA ALA A 73 3.07 -1.83 2.99
C ALA A 73 3.27 -3.14 2.22
N TYR A 74 3.74 -3.07 0.96
CA TYR A 74 4.12 -4.24 0.19
C TYR A 74 5.24 -5.04 0.89
N GLN A 75 6.18 -4.35 1.53
CA GLN A 75 7.29 -4.96 2.27
C GLN A 75 6.88 -5.43 3.68
N GLU A 76 6.00 -4.69 4.35
CA GLU A 76 5.66 -4.91 5.76
C GLU A 76 4.52 -5.91 5.99
N VAL A 77 3.69 -6.21 4.99
CA VAL A 77 2.57 -7.15 5.15
C VAL A 77 3.07 -8.56 5.49
N ARG A 78 2.45 -9.18 6.49
CA ARG A 78 2.82 -10.51 7.01
C ARG A 78 1.60 -11.40 7.12
N GLY A 79 1.79 -12.70 6.85
CA GLY A 79 0.77 -13.73 7.10
C GLY A 79 0.74 -14.11 8.60
N LEU A 80 -0.44 -14.46 9.09
CA LEU A 80 -0.67 -15.04 10.41
C LEU A 80 -0.54 -16.56 10.41
#